data_AF-A0A640W477-F1
#
_entry.id   AF-A0A640W477-F1
#
_cell.length_a   1.000
_cell.length_b   1.000
_cell.length_c   1.000
_cell.angle_alpha   90.00
_cell.angle_beta   90.00
_cell.angle_gamma   90.00
#
_symmetry.space_group_name_H-M   'P 1'
#
loop_
_entity.id
_entity.type
_entity.pdbx_description
1 polymer ?
#
loop_
_entity_poly.entity_id
_entity_poly.type
_entity_poly.pdbx_seq_one_letter_code
_entity_poly.pdbx_strand_id
1 'polypeptide(L)'
;MYRNEGGIMVQSSYAGYNIHKQYNVIRRNNISHNKDVGIYVESSIMNVFEENNLMHNKVDAWFWYQSVFDTDHWRDFPLHPCHNVWHANYWSDWSHRAPKPIKGIVDIFIFLFDRWFYGFSLPCYNFDFHPAMEPYEF
;
A
#
# COMPACT_ATOMS: atom_id res chain seq x y z
N MET A 1 13.13 -12.76 -12.83
CA MET A 1 12.05 -13.53 -13.50
C MET A 1 10.75 -13.12 -12.81
N TYR A 2 10.09 -12.06 -13.29
CA TYR A 2 8.86 -11.54 -12.68
C TYR A 2 7.71 -12.48 -13.03
N ARG A 3 7.36 -13.37 -12.10
CA ARG A 3 6.15 -14.17 -12.22
C ARG A 3 4.98 -13.23 -11.99
N ASN A 4 3.96 -13.28 -12.85
CA ASN A 4 2.67 -12.62 -12.64
C ASN A 4 1.98 -13.25 -11.41
N GLU A 5 2.45 -12.87 -10.24
CA GLU A 5 2.01 -13.32 -8.93
C GLU A 5 1.07 -12.28 -8.28
N GLY A 6 1.10 -11.04 -8.76
CA GLY A 6 0.26 -9.91 -8.34
C GLY A 6 -0.85 -9.56 -9.35
N GLY A 7 -1.99 -9.07 -8.87
CA GLY A 7 -3.09 -8.59 -9.72
C GLY A 7 -2.86 -7.18 -10.27
N ILE A 8 -2.82 -6.18 -9.39
CA ILE A 8 -2.50 -4.78 -9.73
C ILE A 8 -1.29 -4.34 -8.92
N MET A 9 -0.28 -3.77 -9.59
CA MET A 9 0.89 -3.18 -8.95
C MET A 9 0.90 -1.67 -9.16
N VAL A 10 1.01 -0.91 -8.07
CA VAL A 10 1.15 0.54 -8.07
C VAL A 10 2.52 0.87 -7.51
N GLN A 11 3.44 1.27 -8.39
CA GLN A 11 4.84 1.48 -8.04
C GLN A 11 5.29 2.91 -8.32
N SER A 12 6.10 3.45 -7.42
CA SER A 12 6.86 4.68 -7.60
C SER A 12 8.36 4.40 -7.61
N SER A 13 9.12 5.21 -8.34
CA SER A 13 10.58 5.08 -8.46
C SER A 13 11.39 5.82 -7.38
N TYR A 14 10.79 6.45 -6.37
CA TYR A 14 11.60 7.20 -5.39
C TYR A 14 11.02 7.33 -3.98
N ALA A 15 11.91 7.12 -3.01
CA ALA A 15 11.73 7.27 -1.57
C ALA A 15 12.64 8.39 -1.06
N GLY A 16 12.11 9.32 -0.27
CA GLY A 16 12.95 10.08 0.66
C GLY A 16 12.66 11.57 0.78
N TYR A 17 12.66 12.33 -0.32
CA TYR A 17 12.67 13.80 -0.19
C TYR A 17 11.63 14.53 -1.04
N ASN A 18 11.28 13.99 -2.20
CA ASN A 18 10.25 14.56 -3.04
C ASN A 18 9.01 13.67 -2.97
N ILE A 19 8.13 14.01 -2.04
CA ILE A 19 6.75 13.56 -2.03
C ILE A 19 6.05 14.20 -3.25
N HIS A 20 6.42 13.79 -4.46
CA HIS A 20 5.55 14.01 -5.60
C HIS A 20 4.30 13.21 -5.27
N LYS A 21 3.27 13.91 -4.83
CA LYS A 21 1.99 13.34 -4.46
C LYS A 21 1.49 12.52 -5.66
N GLN A 22 1.45 11.21 -5.54
CA GLN A 22 1.02 10.33 -6.62
C GLN A 22 -0.44 9.98 -6.41
N TYR A 23 -1.27 10.47 -7.33
CA TYR A 23 -2.71 10.32 -7.22
C TYR A 23 -3.19 9.32 -8.28
N ASN A 24 -2.97 8.02 -8.04
CA ASN A 24 -3.67 7.00 -8.82
C ASN A 24 -5.04 6.72 -8.19
N VAL A 25 -6.03 6.43 -9.03
CA VAL A 25 -7.35 5.99 -8.60
C VAL A 25 -7.59 4.60 -9.18
N ILE A 26 -7.69 3.61 -8.31
CA ILE A 26 -7.96 2.22 -8.65
C ILE A 26 -9.36 1.93 -8.14
N ARG A 27 -10.31 1.79 -9.06
CA ARG A 27 -11.71 1.61 -8.69
C ARG A 27 -12.49 0.66 -9.57
N ARG A 28 -13.47 -0.02 -8.98
CA ARG A 28 -14.41 -0.91 -9.70
C ARG A 28 -13.73 -2.00 -10.51
N ASN A 29 -12.73 -2.64 -9.90
CA ASN A 29 -12.03 -3.78 -10.51
C ASN A 29 -12.41 -5.09 -9.82
N ASN A 30 -12.46 -6.17 -10.60
CA ASN A 30 -12.53 -7.54 -10.09
C ASN A 30 -11.11 -8.13 -10.05
N ILE A 31 -10.55 -8.25 -8.85
CA ILE A 31 -9.17 -8.71 -8.62
C ILE A 31 -9.25 -10.02 -7.87
N SER A 32 -9.08 -11.13 -8.58
CA SER A 32 -9.30 -12.44 -7.99
C SER A 32 -8.33 -13.51 -8.43
N HIS A 33 -8.21 -14.55 -7.60
CA HIS A 33 -7.43 -15.76 -7.89
C HIS A 33 -5.93 -15.48 -8.18
N ASN A 34 -5.38 -14.40 -7.65
CA ASN A 34 -3.95 -14.12 -7.76
C ASN A 34 -3.15 -15.01 -6.82
N LYS A 35 -2.06 -15.58 -7.36
CA LYS A 35 -1.24 -16.58 -6.66
C LYS A 35 -0.50 -16.02 -5.45
N ASP A 36 -0.19 -14.72 -5.43
CA ASP A 36 0.50 -14.08 -4.32
C ASP A 36 -0.29 -12.91 -3.73
N VAL A 37 -0.59 -11.87 -4.52
CA VAL A 37 -1.22 -10.65 -4.02
C VAL A 37 -2.26 -10.09 -4.98
N GLY A 38 -3.39 -9.59 -4.49
CA GLY A 38 -4.38 -8.89 -5.31
C GLY A 38 -3.86 -7.50 -5.73
N ILE A 39 -3.72 -6.59 -4.76
CA ILE A 39 -3.12 -5.26 -4.98
C ILE A 39 -1.81 -5.12 -4.22
N TYR A 40 -0.74 -4.79 -4.93
CA TYR A 40 0.57 -4.50 -4.36
C TYR A 40 0.95 -3.04 -4.56
N VAL A 41 1.26 -2.34 -3.47
CA VAL A 41 1.70 -0.94 -3.54
C VAL A 41 3.15 -0.83 -3.10
N GLU A 42 4.00 -0.31 -3.97
CA GLU A 42 5.44 -0.19 -3.72
C GLU A 42 5.90 1.27 -3.84
N SER A 43 6.30 1.84 -2.71
CA SER A 43 6.80 3.22 -2.61
C SER A 43 5.85 4.29 -3.17
N SER A 44 4.59 3.94 -3.45
CA SER A 44 3.58 4.85 -3.98
C SER A 44 2.57 5.22 -2.90
N ILE A 45 2.29 6.51 -2.80
CA ILE A 45 1.54 7.15 -1.71
C ILE A 45 0.54 8.15 -2.26
N MET A 46 -0.54 8.41 -1.52
CA MET A 46 -1.67 9.27 -1.92
C MET A 46 -2.57 8.72 -3.03
N ASN A 47 -2.55 7.40 -3.21
CA ASN A 47 -3.46 6.70 -4.11
C ASN A 47 -4.83 6.47 -3.44
N VAL A 48 -5.86 6.28 -4.26
CA VAL A 48 -7.22 5.94 -3.84
C VAL A 48 -7.57 4.56 -4.39
N PHE A 49 -8.02 3.68 -3.51
CA PHE A 49 -8.51 2.34 -3.83
C PHE A 49 -9.96 2.24 -3.35
N GLU A 50 -10.92 2.29 -4.27
CA GLU A 50 -12.34 2.34 -3.94
C GLU A 50 -13.20 1.37 -4.74
N GLU A 51 -14.23 0.78 -4.11
CA GLU A 51 -15.23 -0.05 -4.80
C GLU A 51 -14.63 -1.21 -5.62
N ASN A 52 -13.48 -1.78 -5.21
CA ASN A 52 -12.90 -2.95 -5.86
C ASN A 52 -13.37 -4.24 -5.18
N ASN A 53 -13.48 -5.32 -5.94
CA ASN A 53 -13.71 -6.67 -5.44
C ASN A 53 -12.38 -7.43 -5.35
N LEU A 54 -11.88 -7.66 -4.14
CA LEU A 54 -10.70 -8.48 -3.89
C LEU A 54 -11.13 -9.86 -3.39
N MET A 55 -10.96 -10.88 -4.23
CA MET A 55 -11.57 -12.19 -4.01
C MET A 55 -10.60 -13.35 -4.23
N HIS A 56 -10.46 -14.21 -3.24
CA HIS A 56 -9.70 -15.46 -3.36
C HIS A 56 -8.25 -15.26 -3.85
N ASN A 57 -7.63 -14.12 -3.52
CA ASN A 57 -6.20 -13.95 -3.67
C ASN A 57 -5.49 -14.58 -2.46
N LYS A 58 -4.24 -15.01 -2.61
CA LYS A 58 -3.47 -15.50 -1.45
C LYS A 58 -3.32 -14.41 -0.37
N VAL A 59 -3.10 -13.16 -0.79
CA VAL A 59 -3.19 -11.95 0.02
C VAL A 59 -3.98 -10.93 -0.79
N ASP A 60 -5.07 -10.38 -0.26
CA ASP A 60 -5.89 -9.45 -1.06
C ASP A 60 -5.17 -8.13 -1.35
N ALA A 61 -4.49 -7.54 -0.36
CA ALA A 61 -3.64 -6.38 -0.58
C ALA A 61 -2.42 -6.36 0.35
N TRP A 62 -1.32 -5.82 -0.16
CA TRP A 62 -0.08 -5.60 0.58
C TRP A 62 0.58 -4.31 0.11
N PHE A 63 1.35 -3.68 1.00
CA PHE A 63 2.18 -2.54 0.62
C PHE A 63 3.56 -2.59 1.25
N TRP A 64 4.51 -2.02 0.51
CA TRP A 64 5.87 -1.81 0.94
C TRP A 64 6.24 -0.35 0.69
N TYR A 65 6.60 0.35 1.76
CA TYR A 65 7.08 1.73 1.68
C TYR A 65 8.52 1.82 2.12
N GLN A 66 9.14 2.92 1.73
CA GLN A 66 10.47 3.28 2.15
C GLN A 66 10.40 4.69 2.73
N SER A 67 10.97 4.89 3.91
CA SER A 67 11.10 6.18 4.57
C SER A 67 12.55 6.46 4.86
N VAL A 68 12.91 7.74 4.84
CA VAL A 68 14.29 8.19 5.00
C VAL A 68 14.40 9.09 6.21
N PHE A 69 15.30 8.76 7.12
CA PHE A 69 15.73 9.65 8.18
C PHE A 69 17.00 10.38 7.75
N ASP A 70 16.89 11.69 7.56
CA ASP A 70 17.99 12.58 7.24
C ASP A 70 18.04 13.70 8.28
N THR A 71 19.23 14.00 8.77
CA THR A 71 19.48 15.09 9.71
C THR A 71 19.16 16.45 9.10
N ASP A 72 19.26 16.60 7.78
CA ASP A 72 19.03 17.86 7.09
C ASP A 72 17.55 18.08 6.74
N HIS A 73 16.78 17.00 6.56
CA HIS A 73 15.36 17.05 6.16
C HIS A 73 14.42 16.41 7.19
N TRP A 74 14.81 16.36 8.47
CA TRP A 74 14.02 15.74 9.54
C TRP A 74 12.58 16.28 9.69
N ARG A 75 12.32 17.50 9.21
CA ARG A 75 10.98 18.14 9.22
C ARG A 75 10.06 17.64 8.10
N ASP A 76 10.64 17.15 7.02
CA ASP A 76 9.89 16.58 5.90
C ASP A 76 9.61 15.09 6.10
N PHE A 77 10.08 14.51 7.21
CA PHE A 77 9.84 13.14 7.62
C PHE A 77 8.34 12.93 7.88
N PRO A 78 7.57 12.37 6.93
CA PRO A 78 6.18 12.08 7.19
C PRO A 78 6.21 10.81 8.03
N LEU A 79 6.01 10.93 9.35
CA LEU A 79 5.77 9.79 10.26
C LEU A 79 4.56 8.94 9.86
N HIS A 80 3.87 9.28 8.76
CA HIS A 80 2.67 8.65 8.27
C HIS A 80 2.89 8.07 6.87
N PRO A 81 3.70 7.01 6.68
CA PRO A 81 3.87 6.39 5.37
C PRO A 81 2.55 5.83 4.78
N CYS A 82 1.49 5.74 5.59
CA CYS A 82 0.15 5.28 5.24
C CYS A 82 -0.74 6.37 4.57
N HIS A 83 -0.31 6.93 3.44
CA HIS A 83 -1.07 7.97 2.73
C HIS A 83 -2.09 7.46 1.70
N ASN A 84 -2.21 6.14 1.52
CA ASN A 84 -3.17 5.57 0.58
C ASN A 84 -4.55 5.47 1.22
N VAL A 85 -5.58 5.90 0.49
CA VAL A 85 -6.97 5.84 0.93
C VAL A 85 -7.58 4.55 0.41
N TRP A 86 -8.15 3.78 1.33
CA TRP A 86 -8.91 2.57 1.03
C TRP A 86 -10.33 2.76 1.53
N HIS A 87 -11.30 2.54 0.64
CA HIS A 87 -12.68 2.83 0.97
C HIS A 87 -13.63 1.93 0.19
N ALA A 88 -14.54 1.24 0.88
CA ALA A 88 -15.61 0.50 0.22
C ALA A 88 -15.10 -0.55 -0.76
N ASN A 89 -13.97 -1.20 -0.47
CA ASN A 89 -13.59 -2.40 -1.21
C ASN A 89 -14.26 -3.62 -0.58
N TYR A 90 -14.64 -4.58 -1.39
CA TYR A 90 -15.06 -5.90 -0.94
C TYR A 90 -13.82 -6.79 -0.76
N TRP A 91 -13.78 -7.54 0.34
CA TRP A 91 -12.67 -8.41 0.70
C TRP A 91 -13.21 -9.79 1.03
N SER A 92 -12.86 -10.81 0.24
CA SER A 92 -13.38 -12.17 0.47
C SER A 92 -12.94 -12.79 1.81
N ASP A 93 -11.87 -12.27 2.41
CA ASP A 93 -11.36 -12.68 3.73
C ASP A 93 -11.94 -11.87 4.91
N TRP A 94 -12.88 -10.94 4.66
CA TRP A 94 -13.41 -10.03 5.67
C TRP A 94 -14.93 -9.95 5.62
N SER A 95 -15.59 -10.44 6.65
CA SER A 95 -17.06 -10.58 6.70
C SER A 95 -17.74 -9.67 7.73
N HIS A 96 -17.10 -8.58 8.15
CA HIS A 96 -17.67 -7.67 9.14
C HIS A 96 -17.36 -6.19 8.88
N ARG A 97 -18.20 -5.31 9.46
CA ARG A 97 -18.20 -3.86 9.17
C ARG A 97 -17.07 -3.05 9.80
N ALA A 98 -16.25 -3.66 10.67
CA ALA A 98 -15.08 -2.97 11.22
C ALA A 98 -14.04 -2.70 10.12
N PRO A 99 -13.23 -1.63 10.26
CA PRO A 99 -12.18 -1.31 9.29
C PRO A 99 -11.29 -2.52 8.98
N LYS A 100 -11.07 -2.82 7.70
CA LYS A 100 -10.15 -3.89 7.27
C LYS A 100 -8.72 -3.41 7.43
N PRO A 101 -7.91 -4.00 8.33
CA PRO A 101 -6.48 -3.75 8.33
C PRO A 101 -5.85 -4.37 7.08
N ILE A 102 -5.04 -3.59 6.40
CA ILE A 102 -4.20 -4.02 5.28
C ILE A 102 -2.77 -4.01 5.79
N LYS A 103 -2.09 -5.15 5.69
CA LYS A 103 -0.73 -5.30 6.21
C LYS A 103 0.30 -4.77 5.21
N GLY A 104 1.37 -4.24 5.75
CA GLY A 104 2.53 -3.84 4.96
C GLY A 104 3.78 -3.71 5.82
N ILE A 105 4.85 -3.28 5.17
CA ILE A 105 6.14 -2.99 5.78
C ILE A 105 6.64 -1.62 5.34
N VAL A 106 7.33 -0.93 6.24
CA VAL A 106 8.07 0.28 5.93
C VAL A 106 9.54 0.05 6.24
N ASP A 107 10.38 0.21 5.23
CA ASP A 107 11.83 0.20 5.40
C ASP A 107 12.31 1.59 5.77
N ILE A 108 13.05 1.67 6.86
CA ILE A 108 13.68 2.89 7.33
C ILE A 108 15.13 2.90 6.82
N PHE A 109 15.42 3.86 5.96
CA PHE A 109 16.77 4.20 5.55
C PHE A 109 17.25 5.40 6.33
N ILE A 110 18.53 5.42 6.67
CA ILE A 110 19.18 6.49 7.40
C ILE A 110 20.23 7.11 6.46
N PHE A 111 20.15 8.42 6.25
CA PHE A 111 21.12 9.17 5.49
C PHE A 111 22.14 9.81 6.43
N LEU A 112 23.40 9.38 6.36
CA LEU A 112 24.51 9.89 7.17
C LEU A 112 25.77 9.96 6.31
N PHE A 113 26.57 11.03 6.49
CA PHE A 113 27.86 11.19 5.80
C PHE A 113 27.76 11.01 4.27
N ASP A 114 26.76 11.62 3.63
CA ASP A 114 26.48 11.52 2.20
C ASP A 114 26.23 10.08 1.69
N ARG A 115 25.80 9.18 2.59
CA ARG A 115 25.55 7.77 2.27
C ARG A 115 24.23 7.28 2.84
N TRP A 116 23.64 6.36 2.08
CA TRP A 116 22.42 5.66 2.43
C TRP A 116 22.72 4.37 3.18
N PHE A 117 22.15 4.24 4.37
CA PHE A 117 22.20 3.02 5.15
C PHE A 117 20.81 2.46 5.31
N TYR A 118 20.65 1.16 5.07
CA TYR A 118 19.46 0.46 5.53
C TYR A 118 19.50 0.41 7.06
N GLY A 119 18.47 0.94 7.70
CA GLY A 119 18.29 0.90 9.14
C GLY A 119 17.60 -0.40 9.55
N PHE A 120 16.27 -0.45 9.34
CA PHE A 120 15.42 -1.57 9.74
C PHE A 120 14.03 -1.49 9.08
N SER A 121 13.30 -2.61 9.04
CA SER A 121 11.89 -2.65 8.62
C SER A 121 10.96 -2.63 9.82
N LEU A 122 9.83 -1.91 9.71
CA LEU A 122 8.73 -1.97 10.67
C LEU A 122 7.45 -2.47 10.00
N PRO A 123 6.63 -3.30 10.68
CA PRO A 123 5.28 -3.58 10.22
C PRO A 123 4.44 -2.30 10.30
N CYS A 124 3.58 -2.08 9.31
CA CYS A 124 2.66 -0.96 9.26
C CYS A 124 1.32 -1.36 8.64
N TYR A 125 0.29 -0.53 8.86
CA TYR A 125 -1.08 -0.83 8.46
C TYR A 125 -1.73 0.35 7.75
N ASN A 126 -2.35 0.06 6.61
CA ASN A 126 -3.41 0.86 6.04
C ASN A 126 -4.75 0.30 6.52
N PHE A 127 -5.83 1.07 6.36
CA PHE A 127 -7.16 0.61 6.72
C PHE A 127 -8.15 0.97 5.61
N ASP A 128 -8.96 0.00 5.20
CA ASP A 128 -10.23 0.29 4.54
C ASP A 128 -11.26 0.54 5.63
N PHE A 129 -11.67 1.79 5.81
CA PHE A 129 -12.55 2.19 6.92
C PHE A 129 -14.00 1.75 6.75
N HIS A 130 -14.44 1.49 5.51
CA HIS A 130 -15.83 1.15 5.21
C HIS A 130 -15.90 -0.01 4.23
N PRO A 131 -15.38 -1.21 4.58
CA PRO A 131 -15.34 -2.33 3.64
C PRO A 131 -16.77 -2.70 3.20
N ALA A 132 -16.91 -3.06 1.93
CA ALA A 132 -18.16 -3.55 1.38
C ALA A 132 -18.46 -4.96 1.93
N MET A 133 -19.74 -5.23 2.21
CA MET A 133 -20.17 -6.50 2.79
C MET A 133 -20.49 -7.56 1.75
N GLU A 134 -20.70 -7.14 0.51
CA GLU A 134 -21.04 -7.97 -0.63
C GLU A 134 -20.20 -7.50 -1.82
N PRO A 135 -19.83 -8.42 -2.74
CA PRO A 135 -19.13 -8.04 -3.95
C PRO A 135 -20.03 -7.15 -4.82
N TYR A 136 -19.42 -6.17 -5.45
CA TYR A 136 -20.09 -5.30 -6.42
C TYR A 136 -20.37 -6.04 -7.73
N GLU A 137 -21.50 -5.71 -8.36
CA GLU A 137 -21.84 -6.16 -9.71
C GLU A 137 -21.57 -5.02 -10.69
N PHE A 138 -20.48 -5.10 -11.44
CA PHE A 138 -20.10 -4.14 -12.49
C PHE A 138 -19.64 -4.86 -13.75
#